data_AF-A0A9P8RXL2-F1
#
_entry.id   AF-A0A9P8RXL2-F1
#
_cell.length_a   1.000
_cell.length_b   1.000
_cell.length_c   1.000
_cell.angle_alpha   90.00
_cell.angle_beta   90.00
_cell.angle_gamma   90.00
#
_symmetry.space_group_name_H-M   'P 1'
#
loop_
_entity.id
_entity.type
_entity.pdbx_description
1 polymer ?
#
loop_
_entity_poly.entity_id
_entity_poly.type
_entity_poly.pdbx_seq_one_letter_code
_entity_poly.pdbx_strand_id
1 'polypeptide(L)'
;MNSDLQNVFICYGEPTYEIVEKIIFQRGKVTIEGEQKVNVDNMLIEELLGQEGFYCVQDCASELFNGGSKFDIVNTLFRKFELNEQKYDEGGAIKAGHVGAKINKFVSGLI
;
A
#
# COMPACT_ATOMS: atom_id res chain seq x y z
N MET A 1 -26.37 -1.53 -0.62
CA MET A 1 -25.33 -1.27 0.40
C MET A 1 -24.96 0.20 0.29
N ASN A 2 -25.10 0.98 1.36
CA ASN A 2 -24.95 2.44 1.37
C ASN A 2 -23.52 2.87 1.01
N SER A 3 -23.30 3.25 -0.25
CA SER A 3 -22.04 3.80 -0.77
C SER A 3 -21.72 5.19 -0.20
N ASP A 4 -22.73 5.91 0.32
CA ASP A 4 -22.59 7.32 0.69
C ASP A 4 -21.89 7.56 2.03
N LEU A 5 -21.80 6.53 2.91
CA LEU A 5 -21.17 6.67 4.24
C LEU A 5 -19.65 6.50 4.23
N GLN A 6 -19.08 5.78 3.25
CA GLN A 6 -17.63 5.55 3.16
C GLN A 6 -16.85 6.83 2.83
N ASN A 7 -17.47 7.72 2.05
CA ASN A 7 -16.87 8.99 1.63
C ASN A 7 -16.61 9.98 2.78
N VAL A 8 -17.06 9.68 4.00
CA VAL A 8 -16.90 10.57 5.17
C VAL A 8 -15.65 10.22 6.01
N PHE A 9 -15.10 9.00 5.87
CA PHE A 9 -13.95 8.54 6.67
C PHE A 9 -12.75 8.08 5.85
N ILE A 10 -12.93 7.88 4.55
CA ILE A 10 -11.88 7.35 3.67
C ILE A 10 -11.45 8.45 2.70
N CYS A 11 -10.14 8.60 2.53
CA CYS A 11 -9.53 9.38 1.47
C CYS A 11 -8.95 8.42 0.42
N TYR A 12 -9.24 8.65 -0.86
CA TYR A 12 -8.72 7.84 -1.96
C TYR A 12 -8.44 8.69 -3.21
N GLY A 13 -7.60 8.19 -4.11
CA GLY A 13 -7.19 8.92 -5.32
C GLY A 13 -6.30 8.05 -6.21
N GLU A 14 -5.64 8.66 -7.19
CA GLU A 14 -4.74 7.96 -8.10
C GLU A 14 -3.29 8.05 -7.58
N PRO A 15 -2.74 6.96 -6.99
CA PRO A 15 -1.34 6.93 -6.62
C PRO A 15 -0.45 6.84 -7.86
N THR A 16 0.77 7.36 -7.76
CA THR A 16 1.84 7.14 -8.73
C THR A 16 2.58 5.83 -8.43
N TYR A 17 3.29 5.29 -9.41
CA TYR A 17 4.13 4.11 -9.20
C TYR A 17 5.15 4.35 -8.06
N GLU A 18 5.79 5.53 -8.05
CA GLU A 18 6.77 5.92 -7.03
C GLU A 18 6.20 5.82 -5.60
N ILE A 19 4.95 6.28 -5.38
CA ILE A 19 4.38 6.21 -4.04
C ILE A 19 4.03 4.76 -3.65
N VAL A 20 3.52 3.96 -4.60
CA VAL A 20 3.20 2.55 -4.36
C VAL A 20 4.46 1.77 -3.99
N GLU A 21 5.52 1.91 -4.79
CA GLU A 21 6.82 1.30 -4.54
C GLU A 21 7.37 1.70 -3.17
N LYS A 22 7.33 3.00 -2.84
CA LYS A 22 7.81 3.50 -1.55
C LYS A 22 7.02 2.94 -0.36
N ILE A 23 5.69 2.86 -0.46
CA ILE A 23 4.85 2.28 0.62
C ILE A 23 5.21 0.81 0.84
N ILE A 24 5.31 0.03 -0.24
CA ILE A 24 5.58 -1.41 -0.13
C ILE A 24 6.98 -1.62 0.45
N PHE A 25 7.97 -0.85 0.00
CA PHE A 25 9.34 -0.98 0.49
C PHE A 25 9.49 -0.57 1.97
N GLN A 26 8.85 0.53 2.39
CA GLN A 26 9.05 1.08 3.74
C GLN A 26 8.05 0.57 4.77
N ARG A 27 6.86 0.16 4.35
CA ARG A 27 5.73 -0.22 5.21
C ARG A 27 5.19 -1.62 4.91
N GLY A 28 5.71 -2.29 3.88
CA GLY A 28 5.31 -3.66 3.54
C GLY A 28 5.67 -4.62 4.65
N LYS A 29 4.64 -5.24 5.22
CA LYS A 29 4.77 -6.28 6.24
C LYS A 29 3.95 -7.49 5.82
N VAL A 30 4.51 -8.66 6.06
CA VAL A 30 3.84 -9.95 5.86
C VAL A 30 3.69 -10.65 7.21
N THR A 31 2.74 -11.57 7.30
CA THR A 31 2.56 -12.41 8.48
C THR A 31 3.05 -13.81 8.17
N ILE A 32 4.04 -14.27 8.95
CA ILE A 32 4.61 -15.61 8.86
C ILE A 32 4.26 -16.32 10.18
N GLU A 33 3.73 -17.54 10.10
CA GLU A 33 3.40 -18.37 11.26
C GLU A 33 2.50 -17.67 12.33
N GLY A 34 1.39 -17.10 11.87
CA GLY A 34 0.26 -16.71 12.71
C GLY A 34 0.32 -15.33 13.37
N GLU A 35 1.48 -14.89 13.88
CA GLU A 35 1.55 -13.62 14.65
C GLU A 35 2.79 -12.75 14.36
N GLN A 36 3.86 -13.31 13.78
CA GLN A 36 5.06 -12.52 13.54
C GLN A 36 4.89 -11.64 12.29
N LYS A 37 4.96 -10.32 12.51
CA LYS A 37 5.02 -9.32 11.43
C LYS A 37 6.48 -9.14 11.01
N VAL A 38 6.78 -9.45 9.76
CA VAL A 38 8.12 -9.32 9.19
C VAL A 38 8.09 -8.28 8.07
N ASN A 39 9.09 -7.40 8.05
CA ASN A 39 9.25 -6.45 6.95
C ASN A 39 9.63 -7.21 5.68
N VAL A 40 9.12 -6.77 4.53
CA VAL A 40 9.50 -7.41 3.27
C VAL A 40 10.92 -7.05 2.84
N ASP A 41 11.60 -8.04 2.30
CA ASP A 41 12.83 -7.89 1.53
C ASP A 41 12.80 -8.84 0.33
N ASN A 42 13.78 -8.75 -0.56
CA ASN A 42 13.80 -9.58 -1.77
C ASN A 42 13.90 -11.08 -1.45
N MET A 43 14.64 -11.46 -0.41
CA MET A 43 14.79 -12.86 -0.03
C MET A 43 13.45 -13.45 0.43
N LEU A 44 12.71 -12.69 1.23
CA LEU A 44 11.41 -13.09 1.74
C LEU A 44 10.35 -13.13 0.64
N ILE A 45 10.37 -12.19 -0.31
CA ILE A 45 9.47 -12.22 -1.47
C ILE A 45 9.76 -13.45 -2.34
N GLU A 46 11.03 -13.74 -2.63
CA GLU A 46 11.41 -14.91 -3.41
C GLU A 46 11.01 -16.21 -2.70
N GLU A 47 11.17 -16.31 -1.38
CA GLU A 47 10.75 -17.46 -0.59
C GLU A 47 9.24 -17.70 -0.66
N LEU A 48 8.43 -16.63 -0.55
CA LEU A 48 6.97 -16.73 -0.48
C LEU A 48 6.29 -16.81 -1.85
N LEU A 49 6.83 -16.13 -2.86
CA LEU A 49 6.19 -15.94 -4.18
C LEU A 49 7.09 -16.33 -5.36
N GLY A 50 8.27 -16.92 -5.14
CA GLY A 50 9.18 -17.29 -6.23
C GLY A 50 8.58 -18.27 -7.23
N GLN A 51 7.70 -19.19 -6.79
CA GLN A 51 6.96 -20.08 -7.69
C GLN A 51 5.92 -19.35 -8.56
N GLU A 52 5.45 -18.21 -8.08
CA GLU A 52 4.53 -17.34 -8.80
C GLU A 52 5.26 -16.34 -9.72
N GLY A 53 6.60 -16.37 -9.75
CA GLY A 53 7.43 -15.53 -10.63
C GLY A 53 7.80 -14.17 -10.05
N PHE A 54 7.68 -13.97 -8.73
CA PHE A 54 8.10 -12.75 -8.04
C PHE A 54 9.43 -13.01 -7.30
N TYR A 55 10.45 -12.20 -7.59
CA TYR A 55 11.79 -12.38 -7.04
C TYR A 55 12.27 -11.17 -6.23
N CYS A 56 11.59 -10.04 -6.37
CA CYS A 56 11.91 -8.83 -5.62
C CYS A 56 10.66 -8.06 -5.21
N VAL A 57 10.84 -7.15 -4.25
CA VAL A 57 9.76 -6.26 -3.77
C VAL A 57 9.20 -5.38 -4.91
N GLN A 58 10.05 -5.04 -5.89
CA GLN A 58 9.65 -4.23 -7.04
C GLN A 58 8.68 -4.96 -7.98
N ASP A 59 8.82 -6.28 -8.14
CA ASP A 59 7.88 -7.09 -8.93
C ASP A 59 6.48 -7.00 -8.31
N CYS A 60 6.39 -7.08 -6.98
CA CYS A 60 5.14 -6.91 -6.26
C CYS A 60 4.56 -5.50 -6.42
N ALA A 61 5.39 -4.46 -6.37
CA ALA A 61 4.95 -3.08 -6.55
C ALA A 61 4.39 -2.84 -7.96
N SER A 62 5.06 -3.36 -8.99
CA SER A 62 4.61 -3.30 -10.38
C SER A 62 3.29 -4.03 -10.59
N GLU A 63 3.14 -5.23 -10.02
CA GLU A 63 1.91 -6.02 -10.13
C GLU A 63 0.71 -5.32 -9.47
N LEU A 64 0.92 -4.77 -8.27
CA LEU A 64 -0.12 -4.02 -7.55
C LEU A 64 -0.47 -2.70 -8.26
N PHE A 65 0.51 -2.00 -8.82
CA PHE A 65 0.27 -0.74 -9.52
C PHE A 65 -0.47 -0.93 -10.84
N ASN A 66 -0.08 -1.94 -11.63
CA ASN A 66 -0.65 -2.18 -12.95
C ASN A 66 -1.96 -2.99 -12.92
N GLY A 67 -2.31 -3.57 -11.77
CA GLY A 67 -3.47 -4.47 -11.66
C GLY A 67 -3.27 -5.74 -12.50
N GLY A 68 -2.11 -6.38 -12.36
CA GLY A 68 -1.76 -7.56 -13.15
C GLY A 68 -2.60 -8.81 -12.83
N SER A 69 -2.34 -9.91 -13.54
CA SER A 69 -3.14 -11.14 -13.46
C SER A 69 -3.01 -11.89 -12.13
N LYS A 70 -1.99 -11.58 -11.34
CA LYS A 70 -1.72 -12.14 -10.00
C LYS A 70 -1.87 -11.09 -8.89
N PHE A 71 -2.58 -9.99 -9.18
CA PHE A 71 -2.84 -8.91 -8.21
C PHE A 71 -3.35 -9.45 -6.87
N ASP A 72 -4.34 -10.34 -6.88
CA ASP A 72 -4.95 -10.85 -5.64
C ASP A 72 -3.97 -11.68 -4.80
N ILE A 73 -3.06 -12.40 -5.44
CA ILE A 73 -2.02 -13.18 -4.75
C ILE A 73 -1.09 -12.22 -4.01
N VAL A 74 -0.59 -11.20 -4.71
CA VAL A 74 0.31 -10.20 -4.12
C VAL A 74 -0.41 -9.37 -3.06
N ASN A 75 -1.66 -8.96 -3.29
CA ASN A 75 -2.44 -8.15 -2.37
C ASN A 75 -2.76 -8.89 -1.06
N THR A 76 -2.98 -10.21 -1.12
CA THR A 76 -3.26 -11.04 0.06
C THR A 76 -2.01 -11.29 0.90
N LEU A 77 -0.82 -11.27 0.28
CA LEU A 77 0.45 -11.42 0.98
C LEU A 77 0.68 -10.29 2.00
N PHE A 78 0.39 -9.05 1.61
CA PHE A 78 0.65 -7.89 2.44
C PHE A 78 -0.45 -7.66 3.49
N ARG A 79 -0.01 -7.27 4.69
CA ARG A 79 -0.90 -6.69 5.69
C ARG A 79 -1.27 -5.26 5.27
N LYS A 80 -2.34 -4.75 5.89
CA LYS A 80 -2.68 -3.32 5.81
C LYS A 80 -1.45 -2.49 6.17
N PHE A 81 -1.10 -1.55 5.30
CA PHE A 81 -0.01 -0.63 5.54
C PHE A 81 -0.37 0.33 6.68
N GLU A 82 0.39 0.25 7.77
CA GLU A 82 0.28 1.18 8.89
C GLU A 82 1.01 2.48 8.49
N LEU A 83 0.30 3.59 8.33
CA LEU A 83 0.86 4.92 8.04
C LEU A 83 1.01 5.74 9.34
N ASN A 84 1.89 6.75 9.32
CA ASN A 84 2.01 7.68 10.45
C ASN A 84 0.77 8.57 10.60
N GLU A 85 0.59 9.12 11.79
CA GLU A 85 -0.41 10.15 12.02
C GLU A 85 -0.08 11.41 11.22
N GLN A 86 -1.12 12.01 10.63
CA GLN A 86 -0.99 13.30 9.96
C GLN A 86 -0.64 14.37 10.99
N LYS A 87 0.48 15.08 10.78
CA LYS A 87 0.74 16.31 11.52
C LYS A 87 -0.17 17.41 10.99
N TYR A 88 -0.88 18.10 11.88
CA TYR A 88 -1.73 19.23 11.53
C TYR A 88 -0.87 20.40 11.09
N ASP A 89 -0.62 20.49 9.79
CA ASP A 89 -0.04 21.70 9.21
C ASP A 89 -1.20 22.65 8.84
N GLU A 90 -0.94 23.96 8.87
CA GLU A 90 -1.91 25.07 8.76
C GLU A 90 -2.83 25.05 7.50
N GLY A 91 -2.65 24.09 6.59
CA GLY A 91 -3.47 23.85 5.38
C GLY A 91 -4.76 23.03 5.58
N GLY A 92 -5.07 22.61 6.81
CA GLY A 92 -6.32 21.93 7.16
C GLY A 92 -6.31 20.41 6.96
N ALA A 93 -7.22 19.72 7.66
CA ALA A 93 -7.38 18.26 7.56
C ALA A 93 -7.77 17.83 6.15
N ILE A 94 -7.29 16.67 5.71
CA ILE A 94 -7.70 16.12 4.42
C ILE A 94 -9.21 15.86 4.45
N LYS A 95 -9.89 16.41 3.44
CA LYS A 95 -11.30 16.10 3.20
C LYS A 95 -11.41 14.62 2.82
N ALA A 96 -12.24 13.89 3.54
CA ALA A 96 -12.63 12.55 3.13
C ALA A 96 -13.28 12.60 1.72
N GLY A 97 -13.15 11.50 0.99
CA GLY A 97 -13.58 11.33 -0.39
C GLY A 97 -12.42 11.25 -1.39
N HIS A 98 -12.76 11.46 -2.66
CA HIS A 98 -11.81 11.42 -3.77
C HIS A 98 -10.96 12.69 -3.80
N VAL A 99 -9.65 12.55 -3.69
CA VAL A 99 -8.68 13.67 -3.72
C VAL A 99 -7.81 13.70 -4.98
N GLY A 100 -8.01 12.71 -5.84
CA GLY A 100 -7.23 12.48 -7.05
C GLY A 100 -5.72 12.37 -6.81
N ALA A 101 -4.91 12.93 -7.71
CA ALA A 101 -3.44 12.93 -7.60
C ALA A 101 -2.86 13.59 -6.33
N LYS A 102 -3.65 14.36 -5.56
CA LYS A 102 -3.20 14.94 -4.28
C LYS A 102 -2.89 13.86 -3.24
N ILE A 103 -3.40 12.64 -3.41
CA ILE A 103 -3.11 11.49 -2.56
C ILE A 103 -1.60 11.24 -2.43
N ASN A 104 -0.83 11.47 -3.49
CA ASN A 104 0.61 11.21 -3.53
C ASN A 104 1.40 12.08 -2.55
N LYS A 105 1.11 13.39 -2.53
CA LYS A 105 1.73 14.33 -1.61
C LYS A 105 1.39 13.98 -0.15
N PHE A 106 0.14 13.59 0.08
CA PHE A 106 -0.31 13.22 1.41
C PHE A 106 0.40 11.98 1.91
N VAL A 107 0.32 10.89 1.16
CA VAL A 107 0.89 9.61 1.58
C VAL A 107 2.42 9.73 1.73
N SER A 108 3.09 10.51 0.89
CA SER A 108 4.54 10.74 1.03
C SER A 108 4.93 11.39 2.37
N GLY A 109 4.04 12.20 2.97
CA GLY A 109 4.24 12.80 4.30
C GLY A 109 3.85 11.89 5.47
N LEU A 110 3.22 10.73 5.22
CA LEU A 110 2.82 9.77 6.24
C LEU A 110 3.68 8.50 6.28
N ILE A 111 4.48 8.25 5.23
CA ILE A 111 5.45 7.15 5.19
C ILE A 111 6.71 7.54 5.98
#